data_AF-A0A0F9JZG1-F1
#
_entry.id   AF-A0A0F9JZG1-F1
#
_cell.length_a   1.000
_cell.length_b   1.000
_cell.length_c   1.000
_cell.angle_alpha   90.00
_cell.angle_beta   90.00
_cell.angle_gamma   90.00
#
_symmetry.space_group_name_H-M   'P 1'
#
loop_
_entity.id
_entity.type
_entity.pdbx_description
1 polymer ?
#
loop_
_entity_poly.entity_id
_entity_poly.type
_entity_poly.pdbx_seq_one_letter_code
_entity_poly.pdbx_strand_id
1 'polypeptide(L)'
;MTKKEIAWVLTEIFSNHNDPKITEAFDKLSKQAKDFIRDYKGKINVPDFTSQKLLEVFKKDEDFGADLGEINLYSNRLYSGNMTIPESEALKNRVE
;
A
#
# COMPACT_ATOMS: atom_id res chain seq x y z
N MET A 1 -39.83 -0.28 3.80
CA MET A 1 -38.66 -1.13 4.12
C MET A 1 -37.43 -0.24 4.10
N THR A 2 -36.88 0.11 5.27
CA THR A 2 -35.52 0.63 5.35
C THR A 2 -34.58 -0.53 5.04
N LYS A 3 -34.11 -0.62 3.80
CA LYS A 3 -33.06 -1.56 3.40
C LYS A 3 -31.86 -1.27 4.30
N LYS A 4 -31.51 -2.22 5.17
CA LYS A 4 -30.29 -2.12 5.98
C LYS A 4 -29.12 -2.25 5.00
N GLU A 5 -28.44 -1.14 4.76
CA GLU A 5 -27.32 -1.09 3.84
C GLU A 5 -26.20 -1.96 4.40
N ILE A 6 -25.76 -2.97 3.64
CA ILE A 6 -24.61 -3.78 4.01
C ILE A 6 -23.38 -2.97 3.63
N ALA A 7 -22.87 -2.20 4.59
CA ALA A 7 -21.63 -1.46 4.43
C ALA A 7 -20.43 -2.36 4.76
N TRP A 8 -19.40 -2.32 3.93
CA TRP A 8 -18.10 -2.92 4.25
C TRP A 8 -17.51 -2.19 5.47
N VAL A 9 -17.12 -2.95 6.49
CA VAL A 9 -16.46 -2.39 7.67
C VAL A 9 -14.98 -2.21 7.34
N LEU A 10 -14.61 -1.02 6.84
CA LEU A 10 -13.23 -0.69 6.47
C LEU A 10 -12.41 -0.11 7.62
N THR A 11 -13.05 0.13 8.77
CA THR A 11 -12.44 0.75 9.96
C THR A 11 -11.33 -0.09 10.59
N GLU A 12 -11.25 -1.39 10.25
CA GLU A 12 -10.15 -2.26 10.65
C GLU A 12 -8.84 -1.93 9.94
N ILE A 13 -8.91 -1.35 8.73
CA ILE A 13 -7.74 -0.94 7.95
C ILE A 13 -7.42 0.54 8.23
N PHE A 14 -8.36 1.44 7.91
CA PHE A 14 -8.27 2.86 8.23
C PHE A 14 -9.63 3.39 8.65
N SER A 15 -9.64 4.32 9.60
CA SER A 15 -10.85 4.84 10.23
C SER A 15 -11.71 5.64 9.25
N ASN A 16 -11.09 6.42 8.37
CA ASN A 16 -11.73 7.22 7.30
C ASN A 16 -10.65 7.77 6.33
N HIS A 17 -11.06 8.50 5.29
CA HIS A 17 -10.16 9.07 4.27
C HIS A 17 -9.14 10.09 4.79
N ASN A 18 -9.34 10.64 6.00
CA ASN A 18 -8.42 11.55 6.68
C ASN A 18 -7.64 10.87 7.82
N ASP A 19 -7.65 9.54 7.91
CA ASP A 19 -6.88 8.84 8.93
C ASP A 19 -5.38 9.15 8.76
N PRO A 20 -4.68 9.69 9.79
CA PRO A 20 -3.27 10.04 9.69
C PRO A 20 -2.40 8.83 9.31
N LYS A 21 -2.83 7.60 9.64
CA LYS A 21 -2.15 6.37 9.27
C LYS A 21 -2.03 6.19 7.76
N ILE A 22 -2.92 6.79 6.97
CA ILE A 22 -2.81 6.78 5.49
C ILE A 22 -1.55 7.51 5.07
N THR A 23 -1.28 8.69 5.64
CA THR A 23 -0.06 9.44 5.37
C THR A 23 1.17 8.68 5.84
N GLU A 24 1.12 8.09 7.04
CA GLU A 24 2.20 7.25 7.56
C GLU A 24 2.51 6.05 6.65
N ALA A 25 1.46 5.41 6.10
CA ALA A 25 1.61 4.31 5.14
C ALA A 25 2.32 4.76 3.85
N PHE A 26 1.94 5.93 3.30
CA PHE A 26 2.64 6.49 2.14
C PHE A 26 4.10 6.83 2.44
N ASP A 27 4.39 7.40 3.61
CA ASP A 27 5.75 7.72 4.01
C ASP A 27 6.61 6.46 4.19
N LYS A 28 6.03 5.41 4.79
CA LYS A 28 6.65 4.08 4.91
C LYS A 28 6.97 3.49 3.53
N LEU A 29 5.99 3.45 2.63
CA LEU A 29 6.16 2.95 1.26
C LEU A 29 7.22 3.75 0.48
N SER A 30 7.20 5.08 0.58
CA SER A 30 8.21 5.94 -0.05
C SER A 30 9.61 5.63 0.47
N LYS A 31 9.76 5.41 1.77
CA LYS A 31 11.04 5.05 2.39
C LYS A 31 11.50 3.66 1.94
N GLN A 32 10.63 2.65 1.97
CA GLN A 32 10.94 1.29 1.51
C GLN A 32 11.42 1.30 0.05
N ALA A 33 10.71 2.01 -0.84
CA ALA A 33 11.10 2.12 -2.24
C ALA A 33 12.48 2.80 -2.42
N LYS A 34 12.75 3.89 -1.70
CA LYS A 34 14.05 4.57 -1.71
C LYS A 34 15.17 3.67 -1.21
N ASP A 35 14.95 2.97 -0.10
CA ASP A 35 15.90 2.03 0.48
C ASP A 35 16.17 0.86 -0.48
N PHE A 36 15.13 0.30 -1.10
CA PHE A 36 15.26 -0.78 -2.07
C PHE A 36 16.08 -0.37 -3.29
N ILE A 37 15.82 0.83 -3.85
CA ILE A 37 16.60 1.38 -4.96
C ILE A 37 18.07 1.58 -4.55
N ARG A 38 18.30 2.21 -3.39
CA ARG A 38 19.66 2.46 -2.88
C ARG A 38 20.43 1.16 -2.72
N ASP A 39 19.80 0.13 -2.18
CA ASP A 39 20.47 -1.10 -1.75
C ASP A 39 20.69 -2.07 -2.92
N TYR A 40 19.77 -2.14 -3.90
CA TYR A 40 19.77 -3.23 -4.89
C TYR A 40 19.85 -2.80 -6.36
N LYS A 41 19.51 -1.56 -6.73
CA LYS A 41 19.53 -1.13 -8.14
C LYS A 41 20.93 -1.25 -8.73
N GLY A 42 21.09 -2.13 -9.73
CA GLY A 42 22.37 -2.41 -10.39
C GLY A 42 23.37 -3.23 -9.56
N LYS A 43 22.97 -3.73 -8.38
CA LYS A 43 23.86 -4.41 -7.41
C LYS A 43 23.57 -5.91 -7.25
N ILE A 44 22.59 -6.46 -7.97
CA ILE A 44 22.17 -7.87 -7.86
C ILE A 44 23.04 -8.80 -8.71
N ASN A 45 23.54 -8.36 -9.87
CA ASN A 45 24.30 -9.21 -10.80
C ASN A 45 25.83 -9.10 -10.60
N VAL A 46 26.27 -9.03 -9.34
CA VAL A 46 27.70 -8.97 -8.99
C VAL A 46 28.19 -10.35 -8.53
N PRO A 47 29.47 -10.71 -8.77
CA PRO A 47 30.00 -12.04 -8.42
C PRO A 47 29.80 -12.46 -6.96
N ASP A 48 29.77 -11.49 -6.04
CA ASP A 48 29.60 -11.72 -4.59
C ASP A 48 28.14 -11.66 -4.12
N PHE A 49 27.19 -11.71 -5.04
CA PHE A 49 25.77 -11.78 -4.72
C PHE A 49 25.36 -13.22 -4.45
N THR A 50 24.90 -13.48 -3.22
CA THR A 50 24.59 -14.84 -2.76
C THR A 50 23.10 -15.11 -2.82
N SER A 51 22.72 -16.39 -2.82
CA SER A 51 21.31 -16.81 -2.68
C SER A 51 20.67 -16.27 -1.41
N GLN A 52 21.43 -16.11 -0.32
CA GLN A 52 20.95 -15.51 0.92
C GLN A 52 20.59 -14.02 0.72
N LYS A 53 21.43 -13.25 0.03
CA LYS A 53 21.11 -11.85 -0.31
C LYS A 53 19.90 -11.77 -1.24
N LEU A 54 19.73 -12.74 -2.14
CA LEU A 54 18.55 -12.82 -3.01
C LEU A 54 17.27 -13.06 -2.21
N LEU A 55 17.30 -13.95 -1.22
CA LEU A 55 16.17 -14.19 -0.33
C LEU A 55 15.79 -12.91 0.45
N GLU A 56 16.76 -12.13 0.90
CA GLU A 56 16.51 -10.84 1.55
C GLU A 56 15.85 -9.82 0.61
N VAL A 57 16.23 -9.82 -0.67
CA VAL A 57 15.56 -9.00 -1.69
C VAL A 57 14.09 -9.38 -1.82
N PHE A 58 13.80 -10.68 -1.97
CA PHE A 58 12.42 -11.14 -2.13
C PHE A 58 11.56 -10.80 -0.92
N LYS A 59 12.07 -11.02 0.31
CA LYS A 59 11.33 -10.65 1.53
C LYS A 59 10.99 -9.15 1.56
N LYS A 60 11.94 -8.29 1.21
CA LYS A 60 11.69 -6.83 1.16
C LYS A 60 10.68 -6.44 0.09
N ASP A 61 10.70 -7.12 -1.06
CA ASP A 61 9.74 -6.89 -2.13
C ASP A 61 8.32 -7.36 -1.73
N GLU A 62 8.23 -8.53 -1.11
CA GLU A 62 6.97 -9.07 -0.56
C GLU A 62 6.41 -8.18 0.57
N ASP A 63 7.25 -7.71 1.49
CA ASP A 63 6.85 -6.77 2.55
C ASP A 63 6.31 -5.46 1.96
N PHE A 64 6.99 -4.90 0.95
CA PHE A 64 6.53 -3.71 0.24
C PHE A 64 5.19 -3.96 -0.48
N GLY A 65 5.05 -5.10 -1.15
CA GLY A 65 3.82 -5.50 -1.84
C GLY A 65 2.64 -5.68 -0.87
N ALA A 66 2.87 -6.23 0.32
CA ALA A 66 1.86 -6.38 1.35
C ALA A 66 1.38 -5.00 1.87
N ASP A 67 2.31 -4.10 2.19
CA ASP A 67 1.99 -2.74 2.64
C ASP A 67 1.23 -1.95 1.56
N LEU A 68 1.64 -2.06 0.29
CA LEU A 68 0.96 -1.42 -0.83
C LEU A 68 -0.44 -2.03 -1.07
N GLY A 69 -0.56 -3.34 -0.89
CA GLY A 69 -1.82 -4.07 -1.03
C GLY A 69 -2.88 -3.60 -0.05
N GLU A 70 -2.51 -3.32 1.19
CA GLU A 70 -3.43 -2.85 2.24
C GLU A 70 -4.05 -1.49 1.88
N ILE A 71 -3.22 -0.51 1.50
CA ILE A 71 -3.72 0.82 1.11
C ILE A 71 -4.51 0.79 -0.20
N ASN A 72 -4.11 -0.06 -1.15
CA ASN A 72 -4.82 -0.26 -2.41
C ASN A 72 -6.21 -0.89 -2.18
N LEU A 73 -6.29 -1.91 -1.33
CA LEU A 73 -7.56 -2.53 -0.95
C LEU A 73 -8.49 -1.49 -0.31
N TYR A 74 -7.99 -0.72 0.65
CA TYR A 74 -8.78 0.31 1.31
C TYR A 74 -9.30 1.36 0.33
N SER A 75 -8.42 1.97 -0.47
CA SER A 75 -8.80 3.08 -1.36
C SER A 75 -9.83 2.64 -2.40
N ASN A 76 -9.64 1.45 -2.99
CA ASN A 76 -10.58 0.90 -3.96
C ASN A 76 -11.93 0.57 -3.35
N ARG A 77 -11.97 -0.02 -2.14
CA ARG A 77 -13.22 -0.36 -1.47
C ARG A 77 -13.95 0.88 -0.95
N LEU A 78 -13.22 1.86 -0.44
CA LEU A 78 -13.77 3.13 -0.01
C LEU A 78 -14.47 3.85 -1.18
N TYR A 79 -13.79 4.00 -2.32
CA TYR A 79 -14.38 4.59 -3.52
C TYR A 79 -15.54 3.76 -4.08
N SER A 80 -15.39 2.44 -4.16
CA SER A 80 -16.45 1.56 -4.67
C SER A 80 -17.70 1.55 -3.78
N GLY A 81 -17.54 1.79 -2.49
CA GLY A 81 -18.66 1.91 -1.54
C GLY A 81 -19.48 3.19 -1.76
N ASN A 82 -18.85 4.28 -2.20
CA ASN A 82 -19.55 5.50 -2.61
C ASN A 82 -18.70 6.34 -3.59
N MET A 83 -18.97 6.18 -4.88
CA MET A 83 -18.23 6.84 -5.97
C MET A 83 -18.52 8.35 -6.10
N THR A 84 -19.40 8.91 -5.27
CA THR A 84 -19.75 10.33 -5.32
C THR A 84 -18.92 11.21 -4.38
N ILE A 85 -18.06 10.60 -3.55
CA ILE A 85 -17.19 11.31 -2.60
C ILE A 85 -15.85 11.63 -3.27
N PRO A 86 -15.56 12.91 -3.61
CA PRO A 86 -14.32 13.28 -4.30
C PRO A 86 -13.04 12.90 -3.55
N GLU A 87 -13.07 12.94 -2.22
CA GLU A 87 -11.93 12.57 -1.38
C GLU A 87 -11.57 11.08 -1.50
N SER A 88 -12.57 10.22 -1.69
CA SER A 88 -12.35 8.78 -1.89
C SER A 88 -11.73 8.48 -3.27
N GLU A 89 -12.15 9.22 -4.30
CA GLU A 89 -11.55 9.16 -5.64
C GLU A 89 -10.12 9.69 -5.62
N ALA A 90 -9.88 10.82 -4.97
CA ALA A 90 -8.55 11.40 -4.82
C ALA A 90 -7.58 10.43 -4.11
N LEU A 91 -8.04 9.74 -3.05
CA LEU A 91 -7.25 8.73 -2.37
C LEU A 91 -6.95 7.53 -3.29
N LYS A 92 -7.93 7.04 -4.05
CA LYS A 92 -7.71 5.97 -5.04
C LYS A 92 -6.67 6.37 -6.08
N ASN A 93 -6.82 7.55 -6.69
CA ASN A 93 -5.91 8.07 -7.70
C ASN A 93 -4.49 8.33 -7.18
N ARG A 94 -4.32 8.56 -5.88
CA ARG A 94 -3.00 8.70 -5.27
C ARG A 94 -2.27 7.35 -5.12
N VAL A 95 -3.01 6.26 -5.03
CA VAL A 95 -2.46 4.89 -4.87
C VAL A 95 -2.14 4.25 -6.23
N GLU A 96 -2.90 4.58 -7.28
CA GLU A 96 -2.68 4.14 -8.68
C GLU A 96 -1.57 4.91 -9.38
#